data_AF-A0A9E5FSQ3-F1
#
_entry.id   AF-A0A9E5FSQ3-F1
#
_cell.length_a   1.000
_cell.length_b   1.000
_cell.length_c   1.000
_cell.angle_alpha   90.00
_cell.angle_beta   90.00
_cell.angle_gamma   90.00
#
_symmetry.space_group_name_H-M   'P 1'
#
loop_
_entity.id
_entity.type
_entity.pdbx_description
1 polymer ?
#
loop_
_entity_poly.entity_id
_entity_poly.type
_entity_poly.pdbx_seq_one_letter_code
_entity_poly.pdbx_strand_id
1 'polypeptide(L)'
;FASLVQFIDPSPFTVEASIMMYLMVVVGGPGYFLGPLLGAAVGVILPEWLRFAQAWYLFVFGSAVVMLMIWLPDGLLSIPDRLRAKRLSREASASRAPAGQSGDRA
;
A
#
# COMPACT_ATOMS: atom_id res chain seq x y z
N PHE A 1 -11.18 -27.30 6.93
CA PHE A 1 -10.33 -28.22 7.72
C PHE A 1 -11.06 -28.77 8.95
N ALA A 2 -11.81 -27.99 9.74
CA ALA A 2 -12.62 -28.54 10.85
C ALA A 2 -13.71 -29.56 10.42
N SER A 3 -14.40 -29.35 9.29
CA SER A 3 -15.42 -30.29 8.80
C SER A 3 -14.85 -31.56 8.15
N LEU A 4 -13.53 -31.60 7.90
CA LEU A 4 -12.89 -32.69 7.15
C LEU A 4 -12.12 -33.65 8.07
N VAL A 5 -11.74 -33.22 9.28
CA VAL A 5 -10.88 -34.00 10.20
C VAL A 5 -11.49 -34.14 11.60
N GLN A 6 -12.66 -33.54 11.89
CA GLN A 6 -13.30 -33.50 13.23
C GLN A 6 -12.39 -33.02 14.37
N PHE A 7 -11.26 -32.39 14.03
CA PHE A 7 -10.24 -31.90 14.96
C PHE A 7 -9.97 -30.43 14.64
N ILE A 8 -9.84 -29.62 15.70
CA ILE A 8 -9.46 -28.22 15.60
C ILE A 8 -7.96 -28.16 15.83
N ASP A 9 -7.20 -27.89 14.77
CA ASP A 9 -5.78 -27.58 14.86
C ASP A 9 -5.62 -26.07 15.16
N PRO A 10 -5.10 -25.67 16.34
CA PRO A 10 -4.88 -24.28 16.68
C PRO A 10 -3.62 -23.68 16.01
N SER A 11 -2.81 -24.48 15.29
CA SER A 11 -1.54 -24.05 14.68
C SER A 11 -1.62 -22.76 13.82
N PRO A 12 -2.66 -22.51 13.01
CA PRO A 12 -2.74 -21.26 12.23
C PRO A 12 -3.25 -20.06 13.05
N PHE A 13 -3.73 -20.24 14.28
CA PHE A 13 -4.28 -19.19 15.13
C PHE A 13 -3.21 -18.58 16.04
N THR A 14 -2.12 -18.10 15.43
CA THR A 14 -1.01 -17.45 16.15
C THR A 14 -1.12 -15.94 16.09
N VAL A 15 -0.46 -15.27 17.05
CA VAL A 15 -0.28 -13.81 17.03
C VAL A 15 0.45 -13.39 15.76
N GLU A 16 1.43 -14.19 15.33
CA GLU A 16 2.17 -13.97 14.08
C GLU A 16 1.24 -13.96 12.85
N ALA A 17 0.33 -14.93 12.73
CA ALA A 17 -0.64 -14.98 11.64
C ALA A 17 -1.56 -13.73 11.65
N SER A 18 -1.94 -13.26 12.84
CA SER A 18 -2.75 -12.05 12.99
C SER A 18 -2.00 -10.79 12.56
N ILE A 19 -0.71 -10.67 12.94
CA ILE A 19 0.17 -9.58 12.51
C ILE A 19 0.37 -9.61 11.00
N MET A 20 0.63 -10.79 10.42
CA MET A 20 0.76 -10.99 8.97
C MET A 20 -0.50 -10.55 8.23
N MET A 21 -1.69 -10.97 8.68
CA MET A 21 -2.96 -10.51 8.11
C MET A 21 -3.11 -8.99 8.18
N TYR A 22 -2.81 -8.39 9.33
CA TYR A 22 -2.88 -6.94 9.50
C TYR A 22 -1.91 -6.20 8.56
N LEU A 23 -0.67 -6.69 8.43
CA LEU A 23 0.32 -6.13 7.51
C LEU A 23 -0.17 -6.17 6.07
N MET A 24 -0.75 -7.27 5.61
CA MET A 24 -1.33 -7.36 4.26
C MET A 24 -2.43 -6.30 4.04
N VAL A 25 -3.29 -6.08 5.03
CA VAL A 25 -4.35 -5.05 4.93
C VAL A 25 -3.74 -3.65 4.88
N VAL A 26 -2.80 -3.32 5.76
CA VAL A 26 -2.24 -1.97 5.86
C VAL A 26 -1.34 -1.64 4.67
N VAL A 27 -0.51 -2.58 4.24
CA VAL A 27 0.31 -2.44 3.03
C VAL A 27 -0.61 -2.25 1.81
N GLY A 28 -1.64 -3.07 1.68
CA GLY A 28 -2.60 -3.00 0.60
C GLY A 28 -3.43 -1.72 0.55
N GLY A 29 -3.82 -1.21 1.71
CA GLY A 29 -4.66 -0.04 1.90
C GLY A 29 -5.97 -0.41 2.61
N PRO A 30 -6.17 0.00 3.88
CA PRO A 30 -7.35 -0.39 4.66
C PRO A 30 -8.67 0.17 4.13
N GLY A 31 -8.62 1.22 3.30
CA GLY A 31 -9.79 1.84 2.67
C GLY A 31 -10.28 1.15 1.38
N TYR A 32 -9.61 0.09 0.92
CA TYR A 32 -9.91 -0.55 -0.37
C TYR A 32 -10.28 -2.03 -0.21
N PHE A 33 -11.38 -2.45 -0.84
CA PHE A 33 -11.83 -3.85 -0.82
C PHE A 33 -10.77 -4.83 -1.37
N LEU A 34 -10.04 -4.42 -2.42
CA LEU A 34 -8.95 -5.20 -3.01
C LEU A 34 -7.57 -4.91 -2.38
N GLY A 35 -7.52 -4.04 -1.36
CA GLY A 35 -6.30 -3.74 -0.62
C GLY A 35 -5.61 -5.00 -0.08
N PRO A 36 -6.30 -5.84 0.72
CA PRO A 36 -5.70 -7.03 1.30
C PRO A 36 -5.18 -8.02 0.25
N LEU A 37 -5.84 -8.12 -0.91
CA LEU A 37 -5.39 -8.97 -2.01
C LEU A 37 -4.05 -8.48 -2.57
N LEU A 38 -3.93 -7.17 -2.82
CA LEU A 38 -2.69 -6.59 -3.30
C LEU A 38 -1.59 -6.67 -2.24
N GLY A 39 -1.92 -6.40 -0.97
CA GLY A 39 -0.98 -6.49 0.13
C GLY A 39 -0.53 -7.93 0.42
N ALA A 40 -1.37 -8.94 0.21
CA ALA A 40 -0.97 -10.34 0.25
C ALA A 40 0.00 -10.69 -0.89
N ALA A 41 -0.27 -10.21 -2.11
CA ALA A 41 0.66 -10.40 -3.23
C ALA A 41 2.03 -9.79 -2.93
N VAL A 42 2.07 -8.56 -2.40
CA VAL A 42 3.33 -7.92 -1.98
C VAL A 42 3.97 -8.67 -0.81
N GLY A 43 3.20 -9.03 0.21
CA GLY A 43 3.68 -9.71 1.41
C GLY A 43 4.25 -11.10 1.13
N VAL A 44 3.87 -11.76 0.03
CA VAL A 44 4.44 -13.05 -0.39
C VAL A 44 5.61 -12.85 -1.35
N ILE A 45 5.43 -12.02 -2.39
CA ILE A 45 6.43 -11.86 -3.45
C ILE A 45 7.65 -11.10 -2.93
N LEU A 46 7.46 -10.04 -2.15
CA LEU A 46 8.55 -9.19 -1.68
C LEU A 46 9.59 -9.96 -0.85
N PRO A 47 9.23 -10.72 0.20
CA PRO A 47 10.22 -11.48 0.96
C PRO A 47 10.82 -12.64 0.16
N GLU A 48 10.08 -13.24 -0.78
CA GLU A 48 10.63 -14.28 -1.66
C GLU A 48 11.72 -13.72 -2.57
N TRP A 49 11.51 -12.52 -3.11
CA TRP A 49 12.55 -11.80 -3.83
C TRP A 49 13.70 -11.44 -2.90
N LEU A 50 13.42 -10.95 -1.70
CA LEU A 50 14.43 -10.58 -0.70
C LEU A 50 15.20 -11.77 -0.12
N ARG A 51 14.81 -13.00 -0.45
CA ARG A 51 15.43 -14.22 0.08
C ARG A 51 16.91 -14.34 -0.30
N PHE A 52 17.37 -13.63 -1.34
CA PHE A 52 18.79 -13.50 -1.66
C PHE A 52 19.61 -12.84 -0.53
N ALA A 53 19.00 -12.01 0.31
CA ALA A 53 19.65 -11.31 1.42
C ALA A 53 19.88 -12.21 2.65
N GLN A 54 19.51 -13.50 2.57
CA GLN A 54 19.68 -14.51 3.61
C GLN A 54 19.27 -13.98 5.00
N ALA A 55 20.19 -13.88 5.95
CA ALA A 55 19.91 -13.49 7.33
C ALA A 55 19.31 -12.08 7.48
N TRP A 56 19.48 -11.20 6.48
CA TRP A 56 19.05 -9.81 6.58
C TRP A 56 17.65 -9.57 6.01
N TYR A 57 17.02 -10.60 5.42
CA TYR A 57 15.75 -10.43 4.71
C TYR A 57 14.63 -9.88 5.60
N LEU A 58 14.50 -10.35 6.85
CA LEU A 58 13.48 -9.85 7.78
C LEU A 58 13.67 -8.38 8.12
N PHE A 59 14.92 -7.96 8.32
CA PHE A 59 15.23 -6.57 8.62
C PHE A 59 14.90 -5.66 7.43
N VAL A 60 15.32 -6.05 6.22
CA VAL A 60 15.04 -5.28 5.00
C VAL A 60 13.53 -5.28 4.72
N PHE A 61 12.85 -6.42 4.85
CA PHE A 61 11.39 -6.50 4.67
C PHE A 61 10.63 -5.62 5.66
N GLY A 62 10.94 -5.71 6.95
CA GLY A 62 10.31 -4.86 7.98
C GLY A 62 10.55 -3.37 7.72
N SER A 63 11.78 -2.99 7.38
CA SER A 63 12.12 -1.60 7.05
C SER A 63 11.37 -1.09 5.82
N ALA A 64 11.24 -1.91 4.77
CA ALA A 64 10.50 -1.57 3.56
C ALA A 64 9.02 -1.33 3.86
N VAL A 65 8.40 -2.18 4.69
CA VAL A 65 7.01 -1.99 5.11
C VAL A 65 6.83 -0.72 5.92
N VAL A 66 7.74 -0.43 6.87
CA VAL A 66 7.69 0.82 7.65
C VAL A 66 7.85 2.05 6.76
N MET A 67 8.81 2.05 5.83
CA MET A 67 8.96 3.14 4.86
C MET A 67 7.70 3.33 4.02
N LEU A 68 7.08 2.22 3.59
CA LEU A 68 5.82 2.26 2.85
C LEU A 68 4.70 2.89 3.68
N MET A 69 4.56 2.54 4.97
CA MET A 69 3.57 3.16 5.85
C MET A 69 3.80 4.66 6.05
N ILE A 70 5.06 5.12 6.11
CA ILE A 70 5.38 6.55 6.27
C ILE A 70 5.08 7.33 4.99
N TRP A 71 5.42 6.79 3.82
CA TRP A 71 5.28 7.50 2.53
C TRP A 71 3.88 7.34 1.92
N LEU A 72 3.21 6.26 2.28
CA LEU A 72 1.97 5.78 1.68
C LEU A 72 1.00 5.27 2.75
N PRO A 73 0.53 6.17 3.65
CA PRO A 73 -0.31 5.79 4.79
C PRO A 73 -1.67 5.19 4.38
N ASP A 74 -2.15 5.55 3.19
CA ASP A 74 -3.39 5.01 2.61
C ASP A 74 -3.19 3.66 1.89
N GLY A 75 -1.96 3.12 1.89
CA GLY A 75 -1.56 1.85 1.27
C GLY A 75 -1.34 1.93 -0.24
N LEU A 76 -0.91 0.82 -0.85
CA LEU A 76 -0.56 0.76 -2.27
C LEU A 76 -1.71 1.12 -3.23
N LEU A 77 -2.96 0.77 -2.89
CA LEU A 77 -4.09 1.09 -3.77
C LEU A 77 -4.40 2.59 -3.87
N SER A 78 -3.82 3.43 -3.01
CA SER A 78 -4.00 4.89 -3.03
C SER A 78 -3.15 5.63 -4.08
N ILE A 79 -2.16 4.96 -4.67
CA ILE A 79 -1.22 5.57 -5.62
C ILE A 79 -1.93 6.16 -6.85
N PRO A 80 -2.85 5.45 -7.51
CA PRO A 80 -3.55 5.97 -8.69
C PRO A 80 -4.38 7.21 -8.36
N ASP A 81 -5.03 7.24 -7.21
CA ASP A 81 -5.88 8.34 -6.75
C ASP A 81 -5.04 9.59 -6.43
N ARG A 82 -3.90 9.43 -5.74
CA ARG A 82 -2.94 10.53 -5.50
C ARG A 82 -2.39 11.11 -6.81
N LEU A 83 -2.13 10.26 -7.82
CA LEU A 83 -1.66 10.72 -9.12
C LEU A 83 -2.72 11.53 -9.87
N ARG A 84 -3.98 11.06 -9.85
CA ARG A 84 -5.11 11.78 -10.45
C ARG A 84 -5.36 13.12 -9.76
N ALA A 85 -5.34 13.15 -8.43
CA ALA A 85 -5.47 14.38 -7.65
C ALA A 85 -4.41 15.42 -8.02
N LYS A 86 -3.13 15.01 -8.11
CA LYS A 86 -2.04 15.92 -8.55
C LYS A 86 -2.22 16.45 -9.98
N ARG A 87 -2.75 15.65 -10.91
CA ARG A 87 -2.98 16.08 -12.30
C ARG A 87 -4.10 17.11 -12.38
N LEU A 88 -5.21 16.85 -11.71
CA LEU A 88 -6.36 17.76 -11.65
C LEU A 88 -5.98 19.11 -11.02
N SER A 89 -5.17 19.10 -9.96
CA SER A 89 -4.66 20.35 -9.36
C SER A 89 -3.71 21.12 -10.31
N ARG A 90 -2.95 20.42 -11.15
CA ARG A 90 -2.08 21.04 -12.18
C ARG A 90 -2.89 21.68 -13.30
N GLU A 91 -3.92 21.01 -13.80
CA GLU A 91 -4.80 21.52 -14.85
C GLU A 91 -5.60 22.73 -14.37
N ALA A 92 -6.12 22.68 -13.13
CA ALA A 92 -6.81 23.81 -12.50
C ALA A 92 -5.89 25.01 -12.23
N SER A 93 -4.59 24.79 -12.01
CA SER A 93 -3.60 25.87 -11.88
C SER A 93 -3.18 26.45 -13.24
N ALA A 94 -3.17 25.63 -14.29
CA ALA A 94 -2.84 26.05 -15.65
C ALA A 94 -3.97 26.88 -16.28
N SER A 95 -5.23 26.54 -16.04
CA SER A 95 -6.39 27.33 -16.49
C SER A 95 -6.59 28.64 -15.72
N ARG A 96 -5.91 28.80 -14.57
CA ARG A 96 -5.90 30.01 -13.74
C ARG A 96 -4.68 30.92 -14.00
N ALA A 97 -3.79 30.55 -14.93
CA ALA A 97 -2.75 31.45 -15.42
C ALA A 97 -3.39 32.69 -16.08
N PRO A 98 -2.87 33.90 -15.82
CA PRO A 98 -3.68 35.11 -15.78
C PRO A 98 -4.08 35.60 -17.18
N ALA A 99 -5.39 35.53 -17.48
CA ALA A 99 -6.05 36.32 -18.51
C ALA A 99 -6.24 37.79 -18.08
N GLY A 100 -5.19 38.40 -17.52
CA GLY A 100 -5.27 39.71 -16.84
C GLY A 100 -4.28 40.76 -17.33
N GLN A 101 -3.58 40.54 -18.45
CA GLN A 101 -2.58 41.48 -18.97
C GLN A 101 -2.90 41.87 -20.43
N SER A 102 -4.10 42.40 -20.66
CA SER A 102 -4.46 43.05 -21.94
C SER A 102 -5.42 44.23 -21.73
N GLY A 103 -5.36 44.86 -20.56
CA GLY A 103 -6.10 46.07 -20.23
C GLY A 103 -5.14 47.18 -19.81
N ASP A 104 -4.14 47.49 -20.63
CA ASP A 104 -3.28 48.66 -20.42
C ASP A 104 -2.58 49.08 -21.71
N ARG A 105 -3.36 49.51 -22.71
CA ARG A 105 -2.93 50.38 -23.81
C ARG A 105 -4.15 51.18 -24.27
N ALA A 106 -4.61 52.07 -23.39
CA ALA A 106 -5.42 53.22 -23.78
C ALA A 106 -4.49 54.31 -24.36
#